data_AF-A0A838SV80-F1
#
_entry.id   AF-A0A838SV80-F1
#
_cell.length_a   1.000
_cell.length_b   1.000
_cell.length_c   1.000
_cell.angle_alpha   90.00
_cell.angle_beta   90.00
_cell.angle_gamma   90.00
#
_symmetry.space_group_name_H-M   'P 1'
#
loop_
_entity.id
_entity.type
_entity.pdbx_description
1 polymer ?
#
loop_
_entity_poly.entity_id
_entity_poly.type
_entity_poly.pdbx_seq_one_letter_code
_entity_poly.pdbx_strand_id
1 'polypeptide(L)'
;MTAAGSAGYTVRPGETLSGIAARHGVSVSSLAAANRIQDIHFIRAGAQLRLPSGATGGGGAAAAVVHTVKSGQTLGAISAHYGVGLRRIARANDLSSYHWIYEGQRLRIPGATAVRSAVASATPTSREQIGAIIDSTARQYGFHPRFIKAIAYMESGWNNDVVSSAGAVGTMQVLPSTGEFVGRYLVGRSLDLSDPEDNVLAGTAFVSHLWTLTGGDPEKVLAGYYQGLRSVRINGLYDDTKNYIDVVMALRHRFD
;
A
#
# COMPACT_ATOMS: atom_id res chain seq x y z
N MET A 1 -4.11 40.69 -16.62
CA MET A 1 -5.27 39.87 -16.17
C MET A 1 -5.84 39.15 -17.38
N THR A 2 -5.69 37.83 -17.44
CA THR A 2 -6.45 36.95 -18.36
C THR A 2 -6.77 35.69 -17.58
N ALA A 3 -8.05 35.53 -17.23
CA ALA A 3 -8.56 34.39 -16.48
C ALA A 3 -8.60 33.16 -17.39
N ALA A 4 -7.74 32.17 -17.13
CA ALA A 4 -7.82 30.86 -17.78
C ALA A 4 -9.00 30.08 -17.16
N GLY A 5 -10.04 29.84 -17.96
CA GLY A 5 -11.26 29.15 -17.52
C GLY A 5 -10.97 27.79 -16.88
N SER A 6 -11.50 27.57 -15.68
CA SER A 6 -11.48 26.28 -15.00
C SER A 6 -12.44 25.32 -15.68
N ALA A 7 -11.94 24.20 -16.22
CA ALA A 7 -12.80 23.14 -16.73
C ALA A 7 -13.52 22.46 -15.55
N GLY A 8 -14.85 22.45 -15.57
CA GLY A 8 -15.68 21.71 -14.62
C GLY A 8 -15.65 20.22 -14.93
N TYR A 9 -15.53 19.38 -13.90
CA TYR A 9 -15.56 17.92 -14.01
C TYR A 9 -16.58 17.34 -13.03
N THR A 10 -17.55 16.58 -13.53
CA THR A 10 -18.55 15.90 -12.69
C THR A 10 -18.03 14.51 -12.27
N VAL A 11 -17.89 14.30 -10.97
CA VAL A 11 -17.49 13.01 -10.36
C VAL A 11 -18.49 11.93 -10.72
N ARG A 12 -18.03 10.83 -11.33
CA ARG A 12 -18.86 9.67 -11.65
C ARG A 12 -18.92 8.71 -10.44
N PRO A 13 -19.98 7.88 -10.34
CA PRO A 13 -20.04 6.84 -9.31
C PRO A 13 -18.79 5.96 -9.32
N GLY A 14 -18.17 5.80 -8.15
CA GLY A 14 -16.96 4.97 -7.98
C GLY A 14 -15.62 5.66 -8.27
N GLU A 15 -15.61 6.94 -8.66
CA GLU A 15 -14.35 7.68 -8.83
C GLU A 15 -13.78 8.21 -7.51
N THR A 16 -12.45 8.26 -7.42
CA THR A 16 -11.71 8.88 -6.32
C THR A 16 -11.06 10.18 -6.75
N LEU A 17 -10.79 11.08 -5.80
CA LEU A 17 -10.11 12.35 -6.10
C LEU A 17 -8.71 12.12 -6.67
N SER A 18 -8.03 11.05 -6.23
CA SER A 18 -6.76 10.56 -6.77
C SER A 18 -6.86 10.04 -8.20
N GLY A 19 -7.88 9.23 -8.52
CA GLY A 19 -8.11 8.74 -9.88
C GLY A 19 -8.43 9.86 -10.87
N ILE A 20 -9.24 10.84 -10.44
CA ILE A 20 -9.58 12.02 -11.24
C ILE A 20 -8.34 12.89 -11.43
N ALA A 21 -7.60 13.20 -10.37
CA ALA A 21 -6.37 13.99 -10.45
C ALA A 21 -5.35 13.35 -11.42
N ALA A 22 -5.15 12.03 -11.32
CA ALA A 22 -4.27 11.28 -12.21
C ALA A 22 -4.71 11.36 -13.68
N ARG A 23 -6.01 11.15 -13.97
CA ARG A 23 -6.55 11.22 -15.32
C ARG A 23 -6.37 12.61 -15.95
N HIS A 24 -6.60 13.65 -15.14
CA HIS A 24 -6.54 15.04 -15.59
C HIS A 24 -5.15 15.68 -15.44
N GLY A 25 -4.14 14.92 -14.98
CA GLY A 25 -2.75 15.36 -14.91
C GLY A 25 -2.49 16.48 -13.90
N VAL A 26 -3.31 16.56 -12.86
CA VAL A 26 -3.17 17.51 -11.74
C VAL A 26 -2.83 16.75 -10.46
N SER A 27 -2.28 17.43 -9.45
CA SER A 27 -2.02 16.78 -8.16
C SER A 27 -3.30 16.72 -7.31
N VAL A 28 -3.42 15.70 -6.45
CA VAL A 28 -4.56 15.57 -5.52
C VAL A 28 -4.65 16.78 -4.61
N SER A 29 -3.51 17.29 -4.12
CA SER A 29 -3.45 18.49 -3.28
C SER A 29 -3.90 19.74 -4.03
N SER A 30 -3.45 19.96 -5.27
CA SER A 30 -3.92 21.08 -6.10
C SER A 30 -5.40 20.99 -6.44
N LEU A 31 -5.90 19.77 -6.65
CA LEU A 31 -7.31 19.54 -6.98
C LEU A 31 -8.19 19.72 -5.72
N ALA A 32 -7.74 19.23 -4.56
CA ALA A 32 -8.40 19.43 -3.28
C ALA A 32 -8.44 20.91 -2.89
N ALA A 33 -7.31 21.61 -3.01
CA ALA A 33 -7.21 23.04 -2.72
C ALA A 33 -8.10 23.89 -3.63
N ALA A 34 -8.11 23.59 -4.94
CA ALA A 34 -8.97 24.28 -5.91
C ALA A 34 -10.47 24.10 -5.62
N ASN A 35 -10.84 23.04 -4.90
CA ASN A 35 -12.22 22.67 -4.59
C ASN A 35 -12.58 22.79 -3.11
N ARG A 36 -11.66 23.31 -2.27
CA ARG A 36 -11.81 23.40 -0.81
C ARG A 36 -12.23 22.09 -0.15
N ILE A 37 -11.72 20.98 -0.69
CA ILE A 37 -11.98 19.64 -0.14
C ILE A 37 -10.99 19.41 0.99
N GLN A 38 -11.50 19.30 2.21
CA GLN A 38 -10.69 18.99 3.41
C GLN A 38 -10.44 17.50 3.53
N ASP A 39 -11.46 16.68 3.26
CA ASP A 39 -11.35 15.23 3.24
C ASP A 39 -11.16 14.74 1.80
N ILE A 40 -9.91 14.51 1.43
CA ILE A 40 -9.52 14.01 0.10
C ILE A 40 -10.03 12.59 -0.19
N HIS A 41 -10.47 11.86 0.83
CA HIS A 41 -11.01 10.51 0.73
C HIS A 41 -12.52 10.48 0.51
N PHE A 42 -13.19 11.63 0.65
CA PHE A 42 -14.64 11.74 0.52
C PHE A 42 -15.04 12.73 -0.58
N ILE A 43 -15.31 12.20 -1.77
CA ILE A 43 -15.98 12.93 -2.85
C ILE A 43 -17.30 12.27 -3.21
N ARG A 44 -18.35 13.07 -3.38
CA ARG A 44 -19.69 12.56 -3.72
C ARG A 44 -19.81 12.38 -5.22
N ALA A 45 -20.39 11.24 -5.64
CA ALA A 45 -20.81 11.07 -7.02
C ALA A 45 -21.80 12.19 -7.40
N GLY A 46 -21.63 12.78 -8.59
CA GLY A 46 -22.35 13.96 -9.05
C GLY A 46 -21.75 15.30 -8.59
N ALA A 47 -20.72 15.30 -7.75
CA ALA A 47 -20.04 16.55 -7.35
C ALA A 47 -19.33 17.19 -8.55
N GLN A 48 -19.41 18.51 -8.66
CA GLN A 48 -18.67 19.31 -9.64
C GLN A 48 -17.32 19.73 -9.06
N LEU A 49 -16.25 19.29 -9.70
CA LEU A 49 -14.88 19.70 -9.39
C LEU A 49 -14.41 20.73 -10.41
N ARG A 50 -13.84 21.82 -9.92
CA ARG A 50 -13.01 22.75 -10.68
C ARG A 50 -11.65 22.11 -10.88
N LEU A 51 -11.36 21.67 -12.09
CA LEU A 51 -10.03 21.24 -12.45
C LEU A 51 -9.14 22.50 -12.55
N PRO A 52 -8.03 22.59 -11.78
CA PRO A 52 -7.12 23.72 -11.91
C PRO A 52 -6.50 23.73 -13.31
N SER A 53 -6.79 24.78 -14.08
CA SER A 53 -6.22 25.06 -15.39
C SER A 53 -4.85 25.73 -15.20
N GLY A 54 -3.78 24.97 -15.43
CA GLY A 54 -2.45 25.56 -15.58
C GLY A 54 -1.69 25.81 -14.29
N ALA A 55 -1.61 24.83 -13.39
CA ALA A 55 -0.41 24.68 -12.55
C ALA A 55 0.52 23.65 -13.21
N THR A 56 0.98 23.96 -14.42
CA THR A 56 2.31 23.51 -14.86
C THR A 56 3.28 23.98 -13.78
N GLY A 57 3.85 23.06 -13.02
CA GLY A 57 4.99 23.35 -12.15
C GLY A 57 6.16 23.81 -13.01
N GLY A 58 6.17 25.09 -13.37
CA GLY A 58 7.31 25.81 -13.90
C GLY A 58 8.21 26.16 -12.73
N GLY A 59 9.09 25.22 -12.38
CA GLY A 59 10.32 25.50 -11.65
C GLY A 59 11.47 25.17 -12.59
N GLY A 60 12.41 26.11 -12.76
CA GLY A 60 13.50 26.08 -13.74
C GLY A 60 14.36 24.81 -13.69
N ALA A 61 15.27 24.69 -14.66
CA ALA A 61 16.14 23.53 -14.89
C ALA A 61 16.93 23.09 -13.63
N ALA A 62 16.25 22.40 -12.71
CA ALA A 62 16.85 21.75 -11.57
C ALA A 62 17.42 20.41 -12.03
N ALA A 63 18.64 20.13 -11.56
CA ALA A 63 19.43 18.97 -11.95
C ALA A 63 18.61 17.68 -11.85
N ALA A 64 18.67 16.88 -12.90
CA ALA A 64 17.97 15.60 -12.90
C ALA A 64 18.65 14.64 -11.92
N VAL A 65 17.86 14.04 -11.03
CA VAL A 65 18.33 12.96 -10.16
C VAL A 65 18.19 11.65 -10.92
N VAL A 66 19.20 10.78 -10.87
CA VAL A 66 19.08 9.42 -11.42
C VAL A 66 18.63 8.48 -10.32
N HIS A 67 17.41 7.96 -10.45
CA HIS A 67 16.85 6.95 -9.58
C HIS A 67 17.09 5.57 -10.18
N THR A 68 17.57 4.60 -9.39
CA THR A 68 17.64 3.20 -9.83
C THR A 68 16.41 2.48 -9.33
N VAL A 69 15.61 1.97 -10.26
CA VAL A 69 14.38 1.23 -9.98
C VAL A 69 14.75 -0.01 -9.17
N LYS A 70 14.17 -0.12 -7.98
CA LYS A 70 14.28 -1.29 -7.11
C LYS A 70 13.19 -2.30 -7.46
N SER A 71 13.40 -3.56 -7.05
CA SER A 71 12.41 -4.62 -7.23
C SER A 71 11.03 -4.18 -6.72
N GLY A 72 9.99 -4.42 -7.51
CA GLY A 72 8.61 -4.07 -7.19
C GLY A 72 8.22 -2.59 -7.31
N GLN A 73 9.14 -1.68 -7.63
CA GLN A 73 8.78 -0.27 -7.83
C GLN A 73 8.04 -0.05 -9.15
N THR A 74 6.99 0.78 -9.09
CA THR A 74 6.28 1.25 -10.27
C THR A 74 6.63 2.71 -10.59
N LEU A 75 6.45 3.12 -11.85
CA LEU A 75 6.67 4.52 -12.25
C LEU A 75 5.75 5.48 -11.49
N GLY A 76 4.56 5.02 -11.09
CA GLY A 76 3.63 5.75 -10.23
C GLY A 76 4.19 5.98 -8.83
N ALA A 77 4.74 4.95 -8.18
CA ALA A 77 5.38 5.08 -6.87
C ALA A 77 6.59 6.02 -6.90
N ILE A 78 7.43 5.93 -7.94
CA ILE A 78 8.59 6.81 -8.14
C ILE A 78 8.14 8.26 -8.38
N SER A 79 7.09 8.44 -9.19
CA SER A 79 6.49 9.76 -9.45
C SER A 79 5.97 10.42 -8.18
N ALA A 80 5.26 9.65 -7.34
CA ALA A 80 4.77 10.10 -6.05
C ALA A 80 5.92 10.47 -5.11
N HIS A 81 6.95 9.63 -5.03
CA HIS A 81 8.12 9.84 -4.18
C HIS A 81 8.87 11.15 -4.48
N TYR A 82 9.06 11.46 -5.76
CA TYR A 82 9.78 12.68 -6.17
C TYR A 82 8.87 13.90 -6.37
N GLY A 83 7.54 13.74 -6.27
CA GLY A 83 6.58 14.80 -6.59
C GLY A 83 6.64 15.25 -8.06
N VAL A 84 7.19 14.43 -8.96
CA VAL A 84 7.33 14.73 -10.39
C VAL A 84 6.33 13.89 -11.16
N GLY A 85 5.44 14.51 -11.95
CA GLY A 85 4.40 13.79 -12.66
C GLY A 85 4.90 12.71 -13.63
N LEU A 86 4.18 11.57 -13.70
CA LEU A 86 4.53 10.38 -14.50
C LEU A 86 4.88 10.72 -15.95
N ARG A 87 4.07 11.57 -16.61
CA ARG A 87 4.29 12.01 -18.00
C ARG A 87 5.60 12.76 -18.23
N ARG A 88 6.17 13.35 -17.18
CA ARG A 88 7.43 14.10 -17.24
C ARG A 88 8.61 13.18 -17.00
N ILE A 89 8.49 12.20 -16.09
CA ILE A 89 9.49 11.14 -15.91
C ILE A 89 9.56 10.26 -17.15
N ALA A 90 8.42 9.82 -17.70
CA ALA A 90 8.38 8.98 -18.89
C ALA A 90 9.07 9.66 -20.09
N ARG A 91 8.75 10.92 -20.37
CA ARG A 91 9.40 11.70 -21.44
C ARG A 91 10.89 11.94 -21.22
N ALA A 92 11.34 12.07 -19.98
CA ALA A 92 12.76 12.27 -19.69
C ALA A 92 13.61 10.99 -19.80
N ASN A 93 12.95 9.84 -19.99
CA ASN A 93 13.55 8.50 -20.06
C ASN A 93 13.10 7.73 -21.31
N ASP A 94 12.50 8.42 -22.27
CA ASP A 94 11.99 7.83 -23.52
C ASP A 94 11.08 6.60 -23.32
N LEU A 95 10.34 6.56 -22.21
CA LEU A 95 9.42 5.46 -21.91
C LEU A 95 8.15 5.60 -22.75
N SER A 96 7.94 4.65 -23.65
CA SER A 96 6.73 4.55 -24.49
C SER A 96 5.51 4.04 -23.72
N SER A 97 5.71 3.38 -22.58
CA SER A 97 4.63 2.88 -21.72
C SER A 97 4.95 3.07 -20.23
N TYR A 98 3.95 3.55 -19.49
CA TYR A 98 4.06 3.89 -18.06
C TYR A 98 4.14 2.67 -17.13
N HIS A 99 3.85 1.46 -17.65
CA HIS A 99 3.77 0.22 -16.88
C HIS A 99 5.05 -0.62 -16.92
N TRP A 100 6.01 -0.30 -17.78
CA TRP A 100 7.19 -1.15 -18.02
C TRP A 100 8.44 -0.43 -17.58
N ILE A 101 8.71 -0.53 -16.27
CA ILE A 101 10.03 -0.26 -15.71
C ILE A 101 10.56 -1.55 -15.08
N TYR A 102 11.85 -1.78 -15.19
CA TYR A 102 12.50 -3.01 -14.75
C TYR A 102 13.42 -2.74 -13.57
N GLU A 103 13.60 -3.73 -12.71
CA GLU A 103 14.59 -3.66 -11.64
C GLU A 103 15.99 -3.34 -12.20
N GLY A 104 16.72 -2.47 -11.50
CA GLY A 104 18.02 -1.96 -11.92
C GLY A 104 17.96 -0.87 -13.00
N GLN A 105 16.78 -0.58 -13.56
CA GLN A 105 16.64 0.46 -14.58
C GLN A 105 16.93 1.84 -13.97
N ARG A 106 17.76 2.63 -14.65
CA ARG A 106 18.11 3.99 -14.22
C ARG A 106 17.17 4.99 -14.86
N LEU A 107 16.33 5.63 -14.04
CA LEU A 107 15.40 6.68 -14.46
C LEU A 107 15.93 8.06 -14.08
N ARG A 108 16.08 8.91 -15.09
CA ARG A 108 16.28 10.35 -14.97
C ARG A 108 15.00 11.02 -14.50
N ILE A 109 15.00 11.54 -13.28
CA ILE A 109 13.88 12.25 -12.69
C ILE A 109 14.10 13.76 -12.86
N PRO A 110 13.48 14.41 -13.87
CA PRO A 110 13.71 15.82 -14.13
C PRO A 110 13.06 16.68 -13.05
N GLY A 111 13.66 17.82 -12.70
CA GLY A 111 13.06 18.79 -11.80
C GLY A 111 12.73 18.26 -10.40
N ALA A 112 13.41 17.20 -9.95
CA ALA A 112 13.47 16.89 -8.53
C ALA A 112 14.20 18.07 -7.88
N THR A 113 13.43 19.02 -7.32
CA THR A 113 14.00 20.01 -6.42
C THR A 113 14.67 19.21 -5.31
N ALA A 114 15.98 19.34 -5.19
CA ALA A 114 16.71 18.80 -4.05
C ALA A 114 16.14 19.48 -2.80
N VAL A 115 15.11 18.88 -2.20
CA VAL A 115 14.69 19.18 -0.83
C VAL A 115 15.74 18.56 0.09
N ARG A 116 16.95 19.10 -0.01
CA ARG A 116 18.08 18.75 0.83
C ARG A 116 18.02 19.70 2.02
N SER A 117 17.05 19.48 2.92
CA SER A 117 17.01 19.92 4.32
C SER A 117 15.61 19.67 4.88
N ALA A 118 15.39 18.45 5.40
CA ALA A 118 14.34 18.01 6.34
C ALA A 118 14.16 16.48 6.33
N VAL A 119 14.79 15.76 5.39
CA VAL A 119 14.69 14.29 5.29
C VAL A 119 16.03 13.65 5.64
N ALA A 120 16.44 13.79 6.89
CA ALA A 120 17.45 12.93 7.51
C ALA A 120 16.80 11.83 8.38
N SER A 121 15.49 11.58 8.22
CA SER A 121 14.74 10.60 9.03
C SER A 121 13.58 9.90 8.30
N ALA A 122 13.64 9.69 6.98
CA ALA A 122 12.78 8.69 6.32
C ALA A 122 13.59 7.44 6.05
N THR A 123 13.99 6.78 7.13
CA THR A 123 14.46 5.39 7.09
C THR A 123 13.30 4.54 6.55
N PRO A 124 13.53 3.48 5.75
CA PRO A 124 12.54 2.41 5.62
C PRO A 124 12.05 2.04 7.03
N THR A 125 10.75 1.82 7.21
CA THR A 125 10.15 1.53 8.53
C THR A 125 10.99 0.48 9.22
N SER A 126 11.66 0.85 10.32
CA SER A 126 12.65 -0.02 10.93
C SER A 126 11.98 -1.31 11.40
N ARG A 127 12.75 -2.38 11.52
CA ARG A 127 12.22 -3.65 12.04
C ARG A 127 11.62 -3.47 13.43
N GLU A 128 12.14 -2.54 14.25
CA GLU A 128 11.52 -2.18 15.52
C GLU A 128 10.16 -1.50 15.34
N GLN A 129 10.03 -0.57 14.37
CA GLN A 129 8.76 0.10 14.09
C GLN A 129 7.70 -0.89 13.59
N ILE A 130 8.04 -1.81 12.68
CA ILE A 130 7.13 -2.88 12.25
C ILE A 130 6.73 -3.77 13.44
N GLY A 131 7.69 -4.13 14.29
CA GLY A 131 7.43 -4.88 15.52
C GLY A 131 6.45 -4.15 16.46
N ALA A 132 6.57 -2.83 16.59
CA ALA A 132 5.67 -2.01 17.41
C ALA A 132 4.26 -1.92 16.83
N ILE A 133 4.12 -1.81 15.50
CA ILE A 133 2.82 -1.84 14.81
C ILE A 133 2.13 -3.19 14.99
N ILE A 134 2.87 -4.30 14.89
CA ILE A 134 2.36 -5.64 15.17
C ILE A 134 1.90 -5.75 16.62
N ASP A 135 2.71 -5.26 17.56
CA ASP A 135 2.43 -5.30 18.99
C ASP A 135 1.17 -4.51 19.37
N SER A 136 0.97 -3.31 18.83
CA SER A 136 -0.20 -2.48 19.10
C SER A 136 -1.46 -3.10 18.48
N THR A 137 -1.39 -3.51 17.22
CA THR A 137 -2.52 -4.10 16.48
C THR A 137 -2.95 -5.43 17.10
N ALA A 138 -2.01 -6.31 17.47
CA ALA A 138 -2.33 -7.57 18.12
C ALA A 138 -3.13 -7.35 19.42
N ARG A 139 -2.70 -6.41 20.26
CA ARG A 139 -3.41 -6.08 21.51
C ARG A 139 -4.79 -5.47 21.25
N GLN A 140 -4.94 -4.64 20.20
CA GLN A 140 -6.23 -4.08 19.82
C GLN A 140 -7.27 -5.16 19.48
N TYR A 141 -6.82 -6.26 18.85
CA TYR A 141 -7.66 -7.41 18.51
C TYR A 141 -7.72 -8.47 19.62
N GLY A 142 -7.13 -8.22 20.79
CA GLY A 142 -7.15 -9.14 21.93
C GLY A 142 -6.19 -10.33 21.81
N PHE A 143 -5.26 -10.30 20.86
CA PHE A 143 -4.23 -11.33 20.74
C PHE A 143 -3.01 -11.03 21.61
N HIS A 144 -2.37 -12.09 22.10
CA HIS A 144 -1.02 -11.97 22.63
C HIS A 144 -0.05 -11.65 21.47
N PRO A 145 0.81 -10.62 21.55
CA PRO A 145 1.60 -10.18 20.39
C PRO A 145 2.47 -11.24 19.73
N ARG A 146 3.03 -12.16 20.53
CA ARG A 146 3.83 -13.31 20.04
C ARG A 146 3.15 -14.13 18.94
N PHE A 147 1.81 -14.23 18.95
CA PHE A 147 1.08 -14.98 17.92
C PHE A 147 1.12 -14.27 16.56
N ILE A 148 0.76 -12.98 16.54
CA ILE A 148 0.77 -12.19 15.30
C ILE A 148 2.20 -11.95 14.81
N LYS A 149 3.15 -11.73 15.73
CA LYS A 149 4.59 -11.63 15.43
C LYS A 149 5.12 -12.88 14.71
N ALA A 150 4.73 -14.07 15.16
CA ALA A 150 5.15 -15.32 14.56
C ALA A 150 4.60 -15.49 13.13
N ILE A 151 3.33 -15.15 12.91
CA ILE A 151 2.72 -15.15 11.57
C ILE A 151 3.47 -14.16 10.67
N ALA A 152 3.56 -12.89 11.05
CA ALA A 152 4.24 -11.87 10.26
C ALA A 152 5.73 -12.20 9.98
N TYR A 153 6.41 -12.86 10.93
CA TYR A 153 7.78 -13.30 10.71
C TYR A 153 7.87 -14.42 9.68
N MET A 154 6.95 -15.39 9.71
CA MET A 154 6.90 -16.47 8.72
C MET A 154 6.56 -15.94 7.32
N GLU A 155 5.68 -14.95 7.22
CA GLU A 155 5.24 -14.37 5.94
C GLU A 155 6.33 -13.56 5.23
N SER A 156 7.06 -12.72 5.97
CA SER A 156 8.06 -11.83 5.34
C SER A 156 9.31 -11.54 6.16
N GLY A 157 9.43 -12.14 7.35
CA GLY A 157 10.46 -11.74 8.31
C GLY A 157 10.29 -10.31 8.82
N TRP A 158 9.05 -9.78 8.82
CA TRP A 158 8.70 -8.38 9.11
C TRP A 158 9.21 -7.37 8.07
N ASN A 159 9.40 -7.82 6.83
CA ASN A 159 9.67 -6.92 5.72
C ASN A 159 8.34 -6.43 5.12
N ASN A 160 8.14 -5.11 5.04
CA ASN A 160 6.94 -4.54 4.45
C ASN A 160 7.08 -4.26 2.94
N ASP A 161 8.32 -4.28 2.41
CA ASP A 161 8.60 -3.93 1.02
C ASP A 161 8.57 -5.15 0.08
N VAL A 162 8.02 -6.28 0.55
CA VAL A 162 7.95 -7.53 -0.23
C VAL A 162 6.61 -7.74 -0.91
N VAL A 163 6.65 -8.28 -2.12
CA VAL A 163 5.49 -8.80 -2.83
C VAL A 163 5.85 -10.19 -3.35
N SER A 164 5.06 -11.21 -3.02
CA SER A 164 5.29 -12.57 -3.53
C SER A 164 4.89 -12.72 -5.00
N SER A 165 5.29 -13.83 -5.62
CA SER A 165 4.85 -14.21 -6.97
C SER A 165 3.34 -14.37 -7.11
N ALA A 166 2.64 -14.70 -6.01
CA ALA A 166 1.18 -14.76 -5.93
C ALA A 166 0.53 -13.37 -5.75
N GLY A 167 1.32 -12.31 -5.64
CA GLY A 167 0.86 -10.94 -5.45
C GLY A 167 0.52 -10.58 -4.00
N ALA A 168 0.89 -11.40 -3.02
CA ALA A 168 0.67 -11.10 -1.61
C ALA A 168 1.65 -10.01 -1.14
N VAL A 169 1.17 -9.03 -0.39
CA VAL A 169 1.89 -7.78 -0.12
C VAL A 169 2.30 -7.69 1.34
N GLY A 170 3.52 -7.18 1.57
CA GLY A 170 3.97 -6.58 2.82
C GLY A 170 4.19 -7.53 3.98
N THR A 171 4.17 -6.94 5.18
CA THR A 171 4.55 -7.54 6.47
C THR A 171 3.84 -8.85 6.78
N MET A 172 2.57 -8.97 6.40
CA MET A 172 1.75 -10.15 6.66
C MET A 172 1.38 -10.92 5.37
N GLN A 173 2.02 -10.60 4.23
CA GLN A 173 1.73 -11.21 2.92
C GLN A 173 0.22 -11.30 2.64
N VAL A 174 -0.46 -10.16 2.69
CA VAL A 174 -1.90 -10.10 2.46
C VAL A 174 -2.18 -10.02 0.96
N LEU A 175 -3.01 -10.93 0.43
CA LEU A 175 -3.49 -10.85 -0.96
C LEU A 175 -4.39 -9.61 -1.16
N PRO A 176 -4.33 -8.92 -2.31
CA PRO A 176 -5.19 -7.77 -2.58
C PRO A 176 -6.69 -8.04 -2.42
N SER A 177 -7.16 -9.23 -2.85
CA SER A 177 -8.56 -9.64 -2.68
C SER A 177 -8.93 -9.82 -1.20
N THR A 178 -8.01 -10.33 -0.38
CA THR A 178 -8.18 -10.41 1.08
C THR A 178 -8.19 -9.03 1.70
N GLY A 179 -7.31 -8.12 1.29
CA GLY A 179 -7.30 -6.73 1.73
C GLY A 179 -8.61 -6.00 1.42
N GLU A 180 -9.18 -6.20 0.22
CA GLU A 180 -10.49 -5.64 -0.15
C GLU A 180 -11.60 -6.21 0.73
N PHE A 181 -11.62 -7.53 0.96
CA PHE A 181 -12.60 -8.18 1.84
C PHE A 181 -12.51 -7.62 3.27
N VAL A 182 -11.31 -7.57 3.84
CA VAL A 182 -11.07 -7.09 5.20
C VAL A 182 -11.47 -5.62 5.31
N GLY A 183 -11.02 -4.78 4.38
CA GLY A 183 -11.34 -3.36 4.37
C GLY A 183 -12.84 -3.11 4.29
N ARG A 184 -13.54 -3.79 3.38
CA ARG A 184 -14.99 -3.60 3.18
C ARG A 184 -15.83 -4.16 4.33
N TYR A 185 -15.54 -5.37 4.79
CA TYR A 185 -16.47 -6.13 5.64
C TYR A 185 -16.06 -6.22 7.11
N LEU A 186 -14.78 -6.02 7.43
CA LEU A 186 -14.27 -6.16 8.81
C LEU A 186 -13.86 -4.82 9.41
N VAL A 187 -13.22 -3.95 8.63
CA VAL A 187 -12.69 -2.65 9.12
C VAL A 187 -13.62 -1.48 8.77
N GLY A 188 -14.31 -1.54 7.63
CA GLY A 188 -15.21 -0.48 7.17
C GLY A 188 -14.51 0.68 6.44
N ARG A 189 -13.26 0.47 5.96
CA ARG A 189 -12.53 1.42 5.11
C ARG A 189 -11.61 0.71 4.12
N SER A 190 -11.24 1.38 3.03
CA SER A 190 -10.17 0.87 2.14
C SER A 190 -8.83 0.81 2.88
N LEU A 191 -8.02 -0.19 2.56
CA LEU A 191 -6.69 -0.41 3.12
C LEU A 191 -5.63 -0.30 2.02
N ASP A 192 -4.54 0.42 2.27
CA ASP A 192 -3.35 0.45 1.43
C ASP A 192 -2.36 -0.62 1.93
N LEU A 193 -2.30 -1.77 1.25
CA LEU A 193 -1.44 -2.88 1.69
C LEU A 193 0.06 -2.59 1.60
N SER A 194 0.48 -1.50 0.94
CA SER A 194 1.88 -1.05 0.95
C SER A 194 2.23 -0.21 2.18
N ASP A 195 1.23 0.30 2.90
CA ASP A 195 1.42 0.93 4.19
C ASP A 195 1.51 -0.15 5.29
N PRO A 196 2.52 -0.11 6.18
CA PRO A 196 2.72 -1.16 7.17
C PRO A 196 1.61 -1.21 8.23
N GLU A 197 0.97 -0.09 8.58
CA GLU A 197 -0.14 -0.10 9.54
C GLU A 197 -1.37 -0.78 8.92
N ASP A 198 -1.71 -0.42 7.68
CA ASP A 198 -2.81 -1.02 6.94
C ASP A 198 -2.56 -2.50 6.61
N ASN A 199 -1.31 -2.88 6.31
CA ASN A 199 -0.95 -4.27 6.05
C ASN A 199 -1.10 -5.16 7.29
N VAL A 200 -0.56 -4.71 8.43
CA VAL A 200 -0.65 -5.44 9.70
C VAL A 200 -2.10 -5.47 10.21
N LEU A 201 -2.85 -4.37 10.05
CA LEU A 201 -4.28 -4.33 10.33
C LEU A 201 -5.05 -5.33 9.47
N ALA A 202 -4.78 -5.37 8.17
CA ALA A 202 -5.44 -6.30 7.25
C ALA A 202 -5.20 -7.76 7.64
N GLY A 203 -3.95 -8.13 7.87
CA GLY A 203 -3.57 -9.48 8.26
C GLY A 203 -4.14 -9.86 9.63
N THR A 204 -4.05 -8.99 10.63
CA THR A 204 -4.56 -9.26 11.99
C THR A 204 -6.08 -9.35 12.03
N ALA A 205 -6.79 -8.49 11.31
CA ALA A 205 -8.25 -8.56 11.19
C ALA A 205 -8.69 -9.86 10.50
N PHE A 206 -7.95 -10.31 9.49
CA PHE A 206 -8.21 -11.60 8.85
C PHE A 206 -7.95 -12.77 9.80
N VAL A 207 -6.86 -12.75 10.57
CA VAL A 207 -6.59 -13.72 11.64
C VAL A 207 -7.73 -13.74 12.66
N SER A 208 -8.24 -12.58 13.09
CA SER A 208 -9.40 -12.47 13.99
C SER A 208 -10.67 -13.08 13.39
N HIS A 209 -10.91 -12.89 12.10
CA HIS A 209 -12.03 -13.50 11.41
C HIS A 209 -11.92 -15.03 11.39
N LEU A 210 -10.73 -15.56 11.07
CA LEU A 210 -10.44 -17.00 11.10
C LEU A 210 -10.57 -17.58 12.51
N TRP A 211 -10.14 -16.84 13.53
CA TRP A 211 -10.26 -17.24 14.94
C TRP A 211 -11.71 -17.52 15.32
N THR A 212 -12.63 -16.62 14.95
CA THR A 212 -14.07 -16.81 15.16
C THR A 212 -14.60 -18.02 14.39
N LEU A 213 -14.21 -18.20 13.13
CA LEU A 213 -14.69 -19.31 12.29
C LEU A 213 -14.19 -20.69 12.72
N THR A 214 -13.11 -20.74 13.50
CA THR A 214 -12.45 -21.99 13.90
C THR A 214 -12.65 -22.33 15.38
N GLY A 215 -13.44 -21.53 16.11
CA GLY A 215 -13.68 -21.73 17.54
C GLY A 215 -12.47 -21.39 18.41
N GLY A 216 -11.57 -20.53 17.92
CA GLY A 216 -10.36 -20.11 18.63
C GLY A 216 -9.23 -21.13 18.66
N ASP A 217 -9.22 -22.06 17.71
CA ASP A 217 -8.15 -23.05 17.57
C ASP A 217 -6.98 -22.45 16.75
N PRO A 218 -5.81 -22.21 17.37
CA PRO A 218 -4.70 -21.54 16.70
C PRO A 218 -4.17 -22.31 15.49
N GLU A 219 -4.18 -23.64 15.48
CA GLU A 219 -3.67 -24.42 14.35
C GLU A 219 -4.63 -24.33 13.15
N LYS A 220 -5.93 -24.38 13.41
CA LYS A 220 -6.94 -24.19 12.35
C LYS A 220 -6.94 -22.77 11.78
N VAL A 221 -6.63 -21.77 12.60
CA VAL A 221 -6.43 -20.39 12.14
C VAL A 221 -5.25 -20.32 11.18
N LEU A 222 -4.10 -20.89 11.54
CA LEU A 222 -2.90 -20.90 10.70
C LEU A 222 -3.12 -21.67 9.39
N ALA A 223 -3.80 -22.82 9.44
CA ALA A 223 -4.19 -23.54 8.23
C ALA A 223 -5.14 -22.71 7.34
N GLY A 224 -6.08 -22.00 7.95
CA GLY A 224 -7.00 -21.10 7.25
C GLY A 224 -6.31 -19.89 6.64
N TYR A 225 -5.24 -19.40 7.26
CA TYR A 225 -4.46 -18.26 6.80
C TYR A 225 -3.60 -18.63 5.58
N TYR A 226 -2.89 -19.75 5.65
CA TYR A 226 -1.97 -20.20 4.61
C TYR A 226 -2.66 -20.94 3.44
N GLN A 227 -3.51 -21.94 3.75
CA GLN A 227 -4.15 -22.80 2.74
C GLN A 227 -5.56 -22.32 2.36
N GLY A 228 -6.20 -21.53 3.22
CA GLY A 228 -7.61 -21.14 3.08
C GLY A 228 -8.58 -22.18 3.66
N LEU A 229 -9.52 -21.76 4.51
CA LEU A 229 -10.46 -22.67 5.20
C LEU A 229 -11.31 -23.53 4.25
N ARG A 230 -11.66 -23.02 3.06
CA ARG A 230 -12.40 -23.81 2.07
C ARG A 230 -11.56 -24.98 1.57
N SER A 231 -10.27 -24.74 1.29
CA SER A 231 -9.34 -25.79 0.86
C SER A 231 -9.16 -26.83 1.96
N VAL A 232 -8.95 -26.39 3.21
CA VAL A 232 -8.80 -27.29 4.37
C VAL A 232 -10.02 -28.19 4.55
N ARG A 233 -11.24 -27.66 4.38
CA ARG A 233 -12.47 -28.47 4.51
C ARG A 233 -12.65 -29.51 3.40
N ILE A 234 -12.20 -29.22 2.18
CA ILE A 234 -12.39 -30.10 1.03
C ILE A 234 -11.28 -31.13 0.94
N ASN A 235 -10.03 -30.70 1.15
CA ASN A 235 -8.83 -31.48 0.84
C ASN A 235 -8.06 -31.92 2.10
N GLY A 236 -8.47 -31.50 3.30
CA GLY A 236 -7.66 -31.65 4.50
C GLY A 236 -6.43 -30.74 4.48
N LEU A 237 -5.50 -30.99 5.41
CA LEU A 237 -4.24 -30.26 5.50
C LEU A 237 -3.21 -30.83 4.52
N TYR A 238 -2.67 -29.98 3.67
CA TYR A 238 -1.48 -30.29 2.88
C TYR A 238 -0.24 -30.37 3.77
N ASP A 239 0.80 -31.08 3.30
CA ASP A 239 2.02 -31.26 4.09
C ASP A 239 2.78 -29.96 4.31
N ASP A 240 2.78 -29.06 3.32
CA ASP A 240 3.34 -27.72 3.46
C ASP A 240 2.58 -26.87 4.49
N THR A 241 1.27 -27.06 4.61
CA THR A 241 0.41 -26.38 5.57
C THR A 241 0.67 -26.87 7.00
N LYS A 242 0.89 -28.19 7.18
CA LYS A 242 1.31 -28.74 8.48
C LYS A 242 2.66 -28.16 8.90
N ASN A 243 3.63 -28.14 7.99
CA ASN A 243 4.93 -27.54 8.25
C ASN A 243 4.84 -26.05 8.58
N TYR A 244 3.99 -25.29 7.88
CA TYR A 244 3.73 -23.88 8.19
C TYR A 244 3.21 -23.71 9.62
N ILE A 245 2.23 -24.53 10.04
CA ILE A 245 1.67 -24.51 11.40
C ILE A 245 2.78 -24.76 12.43
N ASP A 246 3.56 -25.83 12.26
CA ASP A 246 4.62 -26.22 13.19
C ASP A 246 5.66 -25.10 13.35
N VAL A 247 6.09 -24.50 12.23
CA VAL A 247 7.08 -23.41 12.23
C VAL A 247 6.52 -22.17 12.94
N VAL A 248 5.29 -21.75 12.65
CA VAL A 248 4.70 -20.58 13.30
C VAL A 248 4.51 -20.82 14.79
N MET A 249 4.03 -22.01 15.19
CA MET A 249 3.84 -22.36 16.60
C MET A 249 5.18 -22.36 17.36
N ALA A 250 6.25 -22.89 16.76
CA ALA A 250 7.59 -22.82 17.33
C ALA A 250 8.14 -21.38 17.41
N LEU A 251 7.91 -20.56 16.38
CA LEU A 251 8.36 -19.15 16.33
C LEU A 251 7.77 -18.31 17.45
N ARG A 252 6.55 -18.60 17.94
CA ARG A 252 5.91 -17.84 19.04
C ARG A 252 6.79 -17.76 20.29
N HIS A 253 7.52 -18.83 20.60
CA HIS A 253 8.40 -18.88 21.77
C HIS A 253 9.64 -18.00 21.64
N ARG A 254 9.95 -17.49 20.43
CA ARG A 254 11.04 -16.54 20.21
C ARG A 254 10.64 -15.09 20.47
N PHE A 255 9.35 -14.83 20.66
CA PHE A 255 8.78 -13.49 20.81
C PHE A 255 8.10 -13.28 22.18
N ASP A 256 8.51 -14.07 23.18
CA ASP A 256 8.10 -13.93 24.58
C ASP A 256 8.74 -12.71 25.26
#